data_AF-A0A846G1A6-F1
#
_entry.id   AF-A0A846G1A6-F1
#
_cell.length_a   1.000
_cell.length_b   1.000
_cell.length_c   1.000
_cell.angle_alpha   90.00
_cell.angle_beta   90.00
_cell.angle_gamma   90.00
#
_symmetry.space_group_name_H-M   'P 1'
#
loop_
_entity.id
_entity.type
_entity.pdbx_description
1 polymer ?
#
loop_
_entity_poly.entity_id
_entity_poly.type
_entity_poly.pdbx_seq_one_letter_code
_entity_poly.pdbx_strand_id
1 'polypeptide(L)' 'MVDRFFPSSKTCSNCGHVQDMPVNLRTYDCPECGLSIDRDLNASINLRDAASSTVNACG' A
#
# COMPACT_ATOMS: atom_id res chain seq x y z
N MET A 1 10.67 9.02 10.94
CA MET A 1 9.79 8.02 11.59
C MET A 1 8.72 7.67 10.57
N VAL A 2 8.59 6.39 10.20
CA VAL A 2 7.40 5.95 9.47
C VAL A 2 6.26 6.01 10.48
N ASP A 3 5.26 6.86 10.23
CA ASP A 3 4.04 6.87 11.02
C ASP A 3 3.55 5.43 11.18
N ARG A 4 3.33 5.01 12.43
CA ARG A 4 3.00 3.63 12.83
C ARG A 4 1.74 3.07 12.14
N PHE A 5 1.06 3.89 11.34
CA PHE A 5 -0.23 3.64 10.72
C PHE A 5 -0.24 3.86 9.19
N PHE A 6 0.88 3.71 8.48
CA PHE A 6 0.83 3.73 7.01
C PHE A 6 -0.07 2.60 6.49
N PRO A 7 -1.20 2.90 5.83
CA PRO A 7 -2.20 1.90 5.49
C PRO A 7 -1.82 1.15 4.20
N SER A 8 -0.62 0.55 4.16
CA SER A 8 -0.04 -0.10 2.97
C SER A 8 -0.92 -1.20 2.38
N SER A 9 -1.67 -1.92 3.21
CA SER A 9 -2.60 -2.97 2.77
C SER A 9 -3.91 -2.44 2.20
N LYS A 10 -4.21 -1.14 2.39
CA LYS A 10 -5.43 -0.45 1.96
C LYS A 10 -5.20 0.49 0.77
N THR A 11 -3.97 0.96 0.59
CA THR A 11 -3.56 1.82 -0.53
C THR A 11 -3.36 1.02 -1.80
N CYS A 12 -3.76 1.52 -2.95
CA CYS A 12 -3.53 0.91 -4.24
C CYS A 12 -2.12 1.23 -4.70
N SER A 13 -1.29 0.22 -4.96
CA SER A 13 0.07 0.42 -5.43
C SER A 13 0.18 0.97 -6.86
N ASN A 14 -0.92 1.03 -7.60
CA ASN A 14 -0.94 1.52 -8.98
C ASN A 14 -1.38 2.99 -9.07
N CYS A 15 -2.45 3.38 -8.37
CA CYS A 15 -3.02 4.73 -8.46
C CYS A 15 -3.04 5.50 -7.14
N GLY A 16 -2.63 4.88 -6.02
CA GLY A 16 -2.63 5.52 -4.71
C GLY A 16 -4.00 5.59 -4.01
N HIS A 17 -5.06 5.05 -4.60
CA HIS A 17 -6.39 5.03 -3.99
C HIS A 17 -6.40 4.24 -2.68
N VAL A 18 -6.98 4.80 -1.61
CA VAL A 18 -7.10 4.11 -0.32
C VAL A 18 -8.53 3.60 -0.16
N GLN A 19 -8.69 2.29 -0.03
CA GLN A 19 -9.98 1.66 0.22
C GLN A 19 -9.98 0.85 1.52
N ASP A 20 -11.15 0.57 2.09
CA ASP A 20 -11.21 -0.26 3.28
C ASP A 20 -11.02 -1.74 2.92
N MET A 21 -9.88 -2.29 3.35
CA MET A 21 -9.49 -3.66 3.09
C MET A 21 -9.53 -4.48 4.39
N PRO A 22 -10.59 -5.27 4.64
CA PRO A 22 -10.64 -6.17 5.79
C PRO A 22 -9.59 -7.29 5.68
N VAL A 23 -9.09 -7.74 6.84
CA VAL A 23 -8.01 -8.75 6.94
C VAL A 23 -8.41 -10.12 6.34
N ASN A 24 -9.70 -10.38 6.16
CA ASN A 24 -10.19 -11.62 5.54
C ASN A 24 -10.07 -11.61 4.00
N LEU A 25 -9.94 -10.45 3.37
CA LEU A 25 -9.77 -10.37 1.92
C LEU A 25 -8.29 -10.55 1.57
N ARG A 26 -8.02 -11.51 0.69
CA ARG A 26 -6.67 -11.79 0.17
C ARG A 26 -6.39 -11.08 -1.14
N THR A 27 -7.42 -10.75 -1.92
CA THR A 27 -7.27 -10.07 -3.21
C THR A 27 -7.66 -8.60 -3.06
N TYR A 28 -6.72 -7.71 -3.36
CA TYR A 28 -6.94 -6.29 -3.45
C TYR A 28 -7.48 -5.95 -4.84
N ASP A 29 -8.71 -5.43 -4.92
CA ASP A 29 -9.36 -5.04 -6.16
C ASP A 29 -9.65 -3.53 -6.13
N CYS A 30 -9.01 -2.77 -7.01
CA CYS A 30 -9.08 -1.32 -6.98
C CYS A 30 -10.24 -0.79 -7.84
N PRO A 31 -11.24 -0.09 -7.24
CA PRO A 31 -12.37 0.45 -8.01
C PRO A 31 -11.99 1.62 -8.93
N GLU A 32 -10.87 2.30 -8.67
CA GLU A 32 -10.45 3.47 -9.46
C GLU A 32 -9.70 3.10 -10.74
N CYS A 33 -8.81 2.12 -10.68
CA CYS A 33 -7.95 1.74 -11.82
C CYS A 33 -8.16 0.31 -12.31
N GLY A 34 -8.99 -0.49 -11.63
CA GLY A 34 -9.24 -1.90 -11.99
C GLY A 34 -8.09 -2.84 -11.66
N LEU A 35 -7.13 -2.44 -10.80
CA LEU A 35 -6.02 -3.29 -10.37
C LEU A 35 -6.55 -4.42 -9.48
N SER A 36 -6.34 -5.68 -9.89
CA SER A 36 -6.65 -6.86 -9.08
C SER A 36 -5.38 -7.66 -8.80
N ILE A 37 -4.85 -7.59 -7.58
CA ILE A 37 -3.61 -8.29 -7.16
C ILE A 37 -3.74 -8.81 -5.73
N ASP A 38 -2.80 -9.67 -5.29
CA ASP A 38 -2.77 -10.11 -3.89
C ASP A 38 -2.51 -8.94 -2.93
N ARG A 39 -3.23 -8.90 -1.82
CA ARG A 39 -3.15 -7.84 -0.81
C ARG A 39 -1.75 -7.75 -0.19
N ASP A 40 -1.11 -8.88 0.05
CA ASP A 40 0.22 -8.91 0.65
C ASP A 40 1.27 -8.42 -0.38
N LEU A 41 1.07 -8.72 -1.67
CA LEU A 41 1.87 -8.15 -2.76
C LEU A 41 1.66 -6.63 -2.89
N ASN A 42 0.41 -6.16 -2.90
CA ASN A 42 0.07 -4.74 -2.92
C ASN A 42 0.71 -3.99 -1.75
N ALA A 43 0.58 -4.53 -0.53
CA ALA A 43 1.20 -3.99 0.67
C ALA A 43 2.73 -3.94 0.56
N SER A 44 3.36 -5.00 0.02
CA SER A 44 4.81 -5.06 -0.20
C SER A 44 5.30 -3.99 -1.16
N ILE A 45 4.57 -3.73 -2.24
CA ILE A 45 4.88 -2.68 -3.21
C ILE A 45 4.75 -1.30 -2.55
N ASN A 46 3.65 -1.05 -1.83
CA ASN A 46 3.44 0.21 -1.11
C ASN A 46 4.50 0.44 -0.03
N LEU A 47 4.90 -0.61 0.69
CA LEU A 47 5.98 -0.52 1.67
C LEU A 47 7.32 -0.23 1.00
N ARG A 48 7.61 -0.84 -0.15
CA ARG A 48 8.82 -0.53 -0.93
C ARG A 48 8.82 0.94 -1.36
N ASP A 49 7.70 1.44 -1.85
CA ASP A 49 7.59 2.81 -2.34
C ASP A 49 7.64 3.84 -1.20
N ALA A 50 6.97 3.53 -0.08
CA ALA A 50 7.07 4.31 1.15
C ALA A 50 8.49 4.27 1.74
N ALA A 51 9.16 3.12 1.73
CA ALA A 51 10.55 2.99 2.17
C ALA A 51 11.51 3.79 1.27
N SER A 52 11.30 3.75 -0.05
CA SER A 52 12.04 4.57 -1.02
C SER A 52 11.81 6.07 -0.78
N SER A 53 10.63 6.45 -0.33
CA SER A 53 10.29 7.83 0.04
C SER A 53 10.87 8.27 1.41
N THR A 54 11.40 7.33 2.20
CA THR A 54 12.04 7.61 3.50
C THR A 54 13.56 7.66 3.46
N VAL A 55 14.16 7.98 2.29
CA VAL A 55 15.54 8.46 2.23
C VAL A 55 15.66 9.90 2.75
N ASN A 56 15.24 10.16 3.99
CA ASN A 56 15.88 11.22 4.77
C ASN A 56 17.07 10.61 5.52
N ALA A 57 18.09 10.26 4.73
CA ALA A 57 19.45 10.18 5.19
C ALA A 57 19.92 11.60 5.54
N CYS A 58 19.74 12.04 6.78
CA CYS A 58 20.62 13.00 7.45
C CYS A 58 20.17 13.24 8.90
N GLY A 59 21.13 13.11 9.82
CA GLY A 59 21.01 13.43 11.24
C GLY A 59 21.78 12.44 12.10
#